data_AF-A0A8T5PLQ2-F1
#
_entry.id   AF-A0A8T5PLQ2-F1
#
_cell.length_a   1.000
_cell.length_b   1.000
_cell.length_c   1.000
_cell.angle_alpha   90.00
_cell.angle_beta   90.00
_cell.angle_gamma   90.00
#
_symmetry.space_group_name_H-M   'P 1'
#
loop_
_entity.id
_entity.type
_entity.pdbx_description
1 polymer ?
#
loop_
_entity_poly.entity_id
_entity_poly.type
_entity_poly.pdbx_seq_one_letter_code
_entity_poly.pdbx_strand_id
1 'polypeptide(L)'
;MDRDLEVANQIFEKILRDVPYNSATSMYVIAGKEYPARFGINCIGQSLILREKLKEADFTESVILRDLVFGRHCPLLLKINGERYYVDPYLMGYCPINLEEILGSQRKEKEFEAFPSLNGTASRLFFS
;
A
#
# COMPACT_ATOMS: atom_id res chain seq x y z
N MET A 1 19.17 5.34 -10.51
CA MET A 1 17.88 4.82 -10.02
C MET A 1 17.34 3.92 -11.11
N ASP A 2 16.84 2.74 -10.76
CA ASP A 2 16.27 1.81 -11.74
C ASP A 2 15.08 2.47 -12.45
N ARG A 3 15.02 2.38 -13.78
CA ARG A 3 13.97 3.01 -14.61
C ARG A 3 12.59 2.49 -14.22
N ASP A 4 12.48 1.21 -13.90
CA ASP A 4 11.21 0.58 -13.57
C ASP A 4 10.70 1.07 -12.21
N LEU A 5 11.60 1.28 -11.25
CA LEU A 5 11.27 1.85 -9.95
C LEU A 5 10.82 3.32 -10.09
N GLU A 6 11.44 4.09 -11.00
CA GLU A 6 11.01 5.46 -11.29
C GLU A 6 9.58 5.51 -11.84
N VAL A 7 9.24 4.63 -12.79
CA VAL A 7 7.88 4.54 -13.35
C VAL A 7 6.88 4.12 -12.26
N ALA A 8 7.23 3.13 -11.43
CA ALA A 8 6.38 2.71 -10.31
C ALA A 8 6.13 3.85 -9.31
N ASN A 9 7.17 4.64 -8.99
CA ASN A 9 7.04 5.84 -8.14
C ASN A 9 6.07 6.85 -8.74
N GLN A 10 6.21 7.19 -10.03
CA GLN A 10 5.34 8.15 -10.71
C GLN A 10 3.87 7.69 -10.71
N ILE A 11 3.62 6.39 -10.92
CA ILE A 11 2.28 5.82 -10.83
C ILE A 11 1.74 5.97 -9.41
N PHE A 12 2.56 5.68 -8.41
CA PHE A 12 2.15 5.73 -7.01
C PHE A 12 1.83 7.16 -6.56
N GLU A 13 2.69 8.14 -6.88
CA GLU A 13 2.43 9.56 -6.65
C GLU A 13 1.14 10.03 -7.31
N LYS A 14 0.87 9.56 -8.54
CA LYS A 14 -0.37 9.86 -9.25
C LYS A 14 -1.60 9.32 -8.50
N ILE A 15 -1.53 8.11 -7.96
CA ILE A 15 -2.62 7.54 -7.15
C ILE A 15 -2.86 8.38 -5.89
N LEU A 16 -1.80 8.76 -5.17
CA LEU A 16 -1.92 9.55 -3.94
C LEU A 16 -2.57 10.92 -4.20
N ARG A 17 -2.30 11.53 -5.34
CA ARG A 17 -2.86 12.82 -5.73
C ARG A 17 -4.29 12.72 -6.28
N ASP A 18 -4.54 11.76 -7.17
CA ASP A 18 -5.75 11.74 -7.99
C ASP A 18 -6.86 10.87 -7.37
N VAL A 19 -6.53 10.01 -6.40
CA VAL A 19 -7.46 9.05 -5.78
C VAL A 19 -7.55 9.29 -4.28
N PRO A 20 -8.42 10.21 -3.81
CA PRO A 20 -8.53 10.54 -2.40
C PRO A 20 -9.01 9.33 -1.58
N TYR A 21 -8.43 9.18 -0.39
CA TYR A 21 -8.83 8.14 0.56
C TYR A 21 -10.08 8.55 1.35
N ASN A 22 -11.01 7.63 1.51
CA ASN A 22 -12.15 7.78 2.41
C ASN A 22 -12.67 6.44 2.94
N SER A 23 -12.57 6.25 4.25
CA SER A 23 -13.04 5.05 4.93
C SER A 23 -14.56 4.90 4.92
N ALA A 24 -15.31 6.01 4.92
CA ALA A 24 -16.78 6.03 4.93
C ALA A 24 -17.39 5.48 3.63
N THR A 25 -16.63 5.46 2.53
CA THR A 25 -17.03 4.80 1.28
C THR A 25 -17.38 3.32 1.49
N SER A 26 -16.74 2.66 2.46
CA SER A 26 -17.05 1.27 2.81
C SER A 26 -18.50 1.10 3.28
N MET A 27 -19.10 2.11 3.92
CA MET A 27 -20.48 2.06 4.39
C MET A 27 -21.48 2.07 3.22
N TYR A 28 -21.16 2.77 2.13
CA TYR A 28 -21.97 2.76 0.91
C TYR A 28 -21.94 1.38 0.27
N VAL A 29 -20.74 0.78 0.15
CA VAL A 29 -20.57 -0.58 -0.39
C VAL A 29 -21.34 -1.61 0.44
N ILE A 30 -21.23 -1.56 1.77
CA ILE A 30 -21.99 -2.45 2.68
C ILE A 30 -23.50 -2.25 2.51
N ALA A 31 -23.95 -1.02 2.30
CA ALA A 31 -25.35 -0.72 2.03
C ALA A 31 -25.81 -1.05 0.61
N GLY A 32 -24.94 -1.59 -0.25
CA GLY A 32 -25.24 -1.86 -1.67
C GLY A 32 -25.52 -0.60 -2.48
N LYS A 33 -24.97 0.54 -2.06
CA LYS A 33 -25.18 1.85 -2.67
C LYS A 33 -23.92 2.31 -3.41
N GLU A 34 -24.13 3.04 -4.49
CA GLU A 34 -23.07 3.82 -5.11
C GLU A 34 -22.67 5.00 -4.20
N TYR A 35 -21.37 5.22 -4.07
CA TYR A 35 -20.83 6.39 -3.40
C TYR A 35 -20.55 7.50 -4.43
N PRO A 36 -20.75 8.78 -4.08
CA PRO A 36 -20.34 9.88 -4.95
C PRO A 36 -18.84 9.82 -5.25
N ALA A 37 -18.44 9.93 -6.53
CA ALA A 37 -17.03 9.87 -6.94
C ALA A 37 -16.13 10.87 -6.18
N ARG A 38 -16.67 12.06 -5.85
CA ARG A 38 -15.99 13.09 -5.06
C ARG A 38 -15.57 12.65 -3.66
N PHE A 39 -16.16 11.58 -3.12
CA PHE A 39 -15.82 11.11 -1.78
C PHE A 39 -14.55 10.29 -1.74
N GLY A 40 -14.03 9.84 -2.89
CA GLY A 40 -12.87 8.96 -2.90
C GLY A 40 -13.23 7.54 -2.47
N ILE A 41 -12.21 6.75 -2.18
CA ILE A 41 -12.34 5.30 -1.98
C ILE A 41 -11.55 4.82 -0.77
N ASN A 42 -11.89 3.63 -0.28
CA ASN A 42 -11.18 3.01 0.83
C ASN A 42 -9.86 2.37 0.36
N CYS A 43 -9.10 1.80 1.30
CA CYS A 43 -7.75 1.30 1.07
C CYS A 43 -7.71 0.18 0.02
N ILE A 44 -8.67 -0.76 0.05
CA ILE A 44 -8.76 -1.81 -0.96
C ILE A 44 -9.03 -1.23 -2.36
N GLY A 45 -9.88 -0.20 -2.46
CA GLY A 45 -10.11 0.51 -3.71
C GLY A 45 -8.83 1.14 -4.26
N GLN A 46 -8.09 1.87 -3.42
CA GLN A 46 -6.83 2.51 -3.85
C GLN A 46 -5.81 1.48 -4.33
N SER A 47 -5.64 0.37 -3.61
CA SER A 47 -4.70 -0.69 -3.99
C SER A 47 -5.10 -1.42 -5.26
N LEU A 48 -6.41 -1.60 -5.51
CA LEU A 48 -6.90 -2.16 -6.77
C LEU A 48 -6.62 -1.22 -7.94
N ILE A 49 -6.90 0.08 -7.80
CA ILE A 49 -6.60 1.05 -8.87
C ILE A 49 -5.10 1.12 -9.12
N LEU A 50 -4.28 1.16 -8.06
CA LEU A 50 -2.83 1.13 -8.17
C LEU A 50 -2.37 -0.12 -8.93
N ARG A 51 -2.90 -1.30 -8.60
CA ARG A 51 -2.57 -2.55 -9.28
C ARG A 51 -2.89 -2.50 -10.77
N GLU A 52 -4.06 -1.97 -11.15
CA GLU A 52 -4.42 -1.85 -12.56
C GLU A 52 -3.51 -0.85 -13.29
N LYS A 53 -3.13 0.28 -12.66
CA LYS A 53 -2.15 1.21 -13.23
C LYS A 53 -0.76 0.64 -13.38
N LEU A 54 -0.33 -0.19 -12.44
CA LEU A 54 0.92 -0.93 -12.54
C LEU A 54 0.87 -1.94 -13.70
N LYS A 55 -0.23 -2.68 -13.87
CA LYS A 55 -0.41 -3.58 -15.02
C LYS A 55 -0.43 -2.85 -16.36
N GLU A 56 -1.07 -1.68 -16.44
CA GLU A 56 -1.06 -0.82 -17.64
C GLU A 56 0.37 -0.39 -18.03
N ALA A 57 1.30 -0.40 -17.09
CA ALA A 57 2.73 -0.11 -17.28
C ALA A 57 3.60 -1.38 -17.26
N ASP A 58 3.03 -2.54 -17.59
CA ASP A 58 3.69 -3.86 -17.71
C ASP A 58 4.22 -4.47 -16.40
N PHE A 59 3.87 -3.90 -15.23
CA PHE A 59 4.16 -4.51 -13.92
C PHE A 59 3.12 -5.58 -13.55
N THR A 60 3.27 -6.76 -14.14
CA THR A 60 2.30 -7.86 -14.01
C THR A 60 2.45 -8.67 -12.70
N GLU A 61 3.64 -8.67 -12.09
CA GLU A 61 3.91 -9.39 -10.84
C GLU A 61 3.52 -8.55 -9.61
N SER A 62 2.21 -8.40 -9.39
CA SER A 62 1.65 -7.67 -8.23
C SER A 62 0.49 -8.40 -7.55
N VAL A 63 0.53 -8.43 -6.21
CA VAL A 63 -0.41 -9.18 -5.35
C VAL A 63 -0.97 -8.26 -4.28
N ILE A 64 -2.30 -8.23 -4.16
CA ILE A 64 -2.96 -7.57 -3.02
C ILE A 64 -2.76 -8.46 -1.80
N LEU A 65 -2.09 -7.92 -0.79
CA LEU A 65 -1.97 -8.55 0.50
C LEU A 65 -3.24 -8.26 1.30
N ARG A 66 -3.75 -9.24 2.04
CA ARG A 66 -4.66 -8.95 3.16
C ARG A 66 -3.79 -8.89 4.40
N ASP A 67 -3.78 -7.74 5.07
CA ASP A 67 -3.01 -7.53 6.30
C ASP A 67 -3.29 -8.64 7.33
N LEU A 68 -2.20 -9.14 7.93
CA LEU A 68 -2.17 -10.22 8.92
C LEU A 68 -2.71 -9.80 10.29
N VAL A 69 -2.74 -8.51 10.63
CA VAL A 69 -3.10 -8.08 12.01
C VAL A 69 -4.61 -8.17 12.25
N PHE A 70 -5.44 -7.73 11.32
CA PHE A 70 -6.91 -7.83 11.45
C PHE A 70 -7.66 -8.16 10.14
N GLY A 71 -6.96 -8.40 9.02
CA GLY A 71 -7.58 -8.69 7.72
C GLY A 71 -8.35 -7.51 7.11
N ARG A 72 -8.14 -6.29 7.59
CA ARG A 72 -8.91 -5.09 7.21
C ARG A 72 -8.18 -4.16 6.26
N HIS A 73 -6.85 -4.20 6.24
CA HIS A 73 -6.04 -3.37 5.36
C HIS A 73 -5.50 -4.18 4.18
N CYS A 74 -5.39 -3.55 3.02
CA CYS A 74 -5.06 -4.23 1.76
C CYS A 74 -3.92 -3.53 1.03
N PRO A 75 -2.66 -3.67 1.47
CA PRO A 75 -1.51 -3.15 0.72
C PRO A 75 -1.20 -4.02 -0.51
N LEU A 76 -0.24 -3.57 -1.33
CA LEU A 76 0.22 -4.26 -2.52
C LEU A 76 1.66 -4.74 -2.33
N LEU A 77 1.92 -6.00 -2.67
CA LEU A 77 3.26 -6.51 -2.91
C LEU A 77 3.54 -6.42 -4.41
N LEU A 78 4.58 -5.70 -4.79
CA LEU A 78 5.02 -5.50 -6.16
C LEU A 78 6.40 -6.14 -6.34
N LYS A 79 6.62 -6.84 -7.45
CA LYS A 79 7.95 -7.36 -7.81
C LYS A 79 8.50 -6.60 -9.01
N ILE A 80 9.71 -6.09 -8.88
CA ILE A 80 10.44 -5.36 -9.92
C ILE A 80 11.84 -5.95 -10.00
N ASN A 81 12.27 -6.41 -11.18
CA ASN A 81 13.62 -6.93 -11.42
C ASN A 81 14.07 -8.01 -10.41
N GLY A 82 13.13 -8.84 -9.96
CA GLY A 82 13.38 -9.92 -8.99
C GLY A 82 13.28 -9.50 -7.52
N GLU A 83 13.27 -8.21 -7.22
CA GLU A 83 13.15 -7.66 -5.87
C GLU A 83 11.70 -7.40 -5.49
N ARG A 84 11.40 -7.50 -4.19
CA ARG A 84 10.05 -7.31 -3.65
C ARG A 84 9.92 -5.95 -2.99
N TYR A 85 8.84 -5.27 -3.32
CA TYR A 85 8.51 -3.96 -2.83
C TYR A 85 7.13 -3.95 -2.18
N TYR A 86 7.05 -3.38 -0.99
CA TYR A 86 5.77 -3.11 -0.31
C TYR A 86 5.27 -1.72 -0.70
N VAL A 87 4.03 -1.65 -1.16
CA VAL A 87 3.38 -0.40 -1.60
C VAL A 87 2.03 -0.25 -0.93
N ASP A 88 1.77 0.94 -0.39
CA ASP A 88 0.58 1.18 0.43
C ASP A 88 0.08 2.62 0.31
N PRO A 89 -0.87 2.88 -0.60
CA PRO A 89 -1.42 4.22 -0.80
C PRO A 89 -2.11 4.79 0.45
N TYR A 90 -2.67 3.92 1.29
CA TYR A 90 -3.43 4.33 2.47
C TYR A 90 -2.52 4.96 3.54
N LEU A 91 -1.34 4.40 3.74
CA LEU A 91 -0.35 4.95 4.67
C LEU A 91 0.33 6.22 4.13
N MET A 92 -0.04 6.67 2.93
CA MET A 92 0.53 7.85 2.27
C MET A 92 2.06 7.79 2.17
N GLY A 93 2.63 6.58 2.08
CA GLY A 93 4.03 6.42 1.73
C GLY A 93 4.27 7.04 0.36
N TYR A 94 5.37 7.76 0.17
CA TYR A 94 5.66 8.43 -1.10
C TYR A 94 6.45 7.54 -2.08
N CYS A 95 6.93 6.38 -1.62
CA CYS A 95 7.69 5.43 -2.44
C CYS A 95 7.42 3.97 -2.04
N PRO A 96 7.62 3.01 -2.97
CA PRO A 96 7.73 1.59 -2.66
C PRO A 96 8.87 1.30 -1.69
N ILE A 97 8.62 0.43 -0.72
CA ILE A 97 9.59 0.02 0.30
C ILE A 97 10.26 -1.27 -0.15
N ASN A 98 11.58 -1.26 -0.38
CA ASN A 98 12.33 -2.47 -0.74
C ASN A 98 12.39 -3.44 0.46
N LEU A 99 11.80 -4.63 0.30
CA LEU A 99 11.77 -5.65 1.35
C LEU A 99 13.10 -6.37 1.50
N GLU A 100 13.90 -6.50 0.44
CA GLU A 100 15.21 -7.16 0.53
C GLU A 100 16.21 -6.31 1.34
N GLU A 101 16.09 -4.98 1.32
CA GLU A 101 16.88 -4.11 2.20
C GLU A 101 16.49 -4.30 3.68
N ILE A 102 15.20 -4.52 3.95
CA ILE A 102 14.68 -4.75 5.31
C ILE A 102 15.06 -6.14 5.82
N LEU A 103 14.97 -7.16 4.96
CA LEU A 103 15.20 -8.56 5.33
C LEU A 103 16.68 -8.96 5.27
N GLY A 104 17.43 -8.39 4.32
CA GLY A 104 18.86 -8.60 4.11
C GLY A 104 19.74 -7.83 5.09
N SER A 105 19.23 -6.72 5.66
CA SER A 105 19.80 -6.17 6.88
C SER A 105 19.43 -7.07 8.05
N GLN A 106 20.37 -7.90 8.51
CA GLN A 106 20.23 -8.76 9.67
C GLN A 106 19.36 -8.12 10.76
N ARG A 107 18.34 -8.85 11.24
CA ARG A 107 17.66 -8.78 12.55
C ARG A 107 18.22 -7.73 13.53
N LYS A 108 18.12 -6.46 13.19
CA LYS A 108 18.12 -5.39 14.16
C LYS A 108 16.68 -4.97 14.14
N GLU A 109 15.97 -5.29 15.21
CA GLU A 109 14.70 -4.66 15.53
C GLU A 109 14.93 -3.15 15.37
N LYS A 110 14.54 -2.58 14.22
CA LYS A 110 14.45 -1.14 14.07
C LYS A 110 13.09 -0.80 14.62
N GLU A 111 13.06 -0.26 15.83
CA GLU A 111 11.91 0.50 16.28
C GLU A 111 11.77 1.70 15.37
N PHE A 112 10.66 1.77 14.65
CA PHE A 112 10.22 2.99 13.98
C PHE A 112 9.27 3.68 14.95
N GLU A 113 9.51 4.97 15.23
CA GLU A 113 8.57 5.77 16.01
C GLU A 113 7.22 5.85 15.27
N ALA A 114 6.23 5.09 15.75
CA ALA A 114 4.87 5.17 15.27
C ALA A 114 4.09 6.19 16.11
N PHE A 115 3.68 7.30 15.48
CA PHE A 115 2.87 8.34 16.09
C PHE A 115 1.40 8.25 15.67
N PRO A 116 0.45 8.42 16.61
CA PRO A 116 0.23 7.57 17.77
C PRO A 116 -0.94 6.60 17.50
N SER A 117 -0.70 5.31 17.69
CA SER A 117 -1.79 4.36 17.99
C SER A 117 -2.24 4.60 19.44
N LEU A 118 -3.56 4.64 19.67
CA LEU A 118 -4.15 4.72 21.00
C LEU A 118 -3.44 3.75 21.96
N ASN A 119 -2.76 4.29 22.98
CA ASN A 119 -1.98 3.60 24.03
C ASN A 119 -0.46 3.45 23.83
N GLY A 120 0.16 4.11 22.86
CA GLY A 120 1.62 4.31 22.86
C GLY A 120 2.44 3.00 22.76
N THR A 121 1.89 1.97 22.12
CA THR A 121 2.64 0.75 21.79
C THR A 121 2.63 0.59 20.27
N ALA A 122 3.82 0.65 19.66
CA ALA A 122 4.00 0.33 18.26
C ALA A 122 3.70 -1.17 18.04
N SER A 123 2.86 -1.48 17.04
CA SER A 123 2.63 -2.87 16.66
C SER A 123 3.93 -3.45 16.10
N ARG A 124 4.45 -4.51 16.72
CA ARG A 124 5.59 -5.26 16.18
C ARG A 124 5.15 -6.03 14.94
N LEU A 125 5.75 -5.73 13.80
CA LEU A 125 5.58 -6.52 12.58
C LEU A 125 6.44 -7.78 12.70
N PHE A 126 5.80 -8.94 12.72
CA PHE A 126 6.48 -10.24 12.66
C PHE A 126 6.38 -10.77 11.23
N PHE A 127 7.54 -11.08 10.64
CA PHE A 127 7.62 -11.84 9.39
C PHE A 127 8.02 -13.27 9.73
N SER A 128 7.13 -14.23 9.50
CA SER A 128 7.38 -15.68 9.64
C SER A 128 7.78 -16.31 8.32
#